data_AF-A0A4Y9QGT1-F1
#
_entry.id   AF-A0A4Y9QGT1-F1
#
_cell.length_a   1.000
_cell.length_b   1.000
_cell.length_c   1.000
_cell.angle_alpha   90.00
_cell.angle_beta   90.00
_cell.angle_gamma   90.00
#
_symmetry.space_group_name_H-M   'P 1'
#
loop_
_entity.id
_entity.type
_entity.pdbx_description
1 polymer ?
#
loop_
_entity_poly.entity_id
_entity_poly.type
_entity_poly.pdbx_seq_one_letter_code
_entity_poly.pdbx_strand_id
1 'polypeptide(L)'
;MNIWIPALVAVVVQPFVTLARIAPDYLASAQPLYGIGFLVLAVVAVAAAVVLLLGIPAFLVLRKFRRDGWMSIGTAGLLLGASPAALAWPRRLAGYSAGRNWHGNYVETYVNGAPTRYAWLAYGEDVLWFGLHGLLASLVFYAVWRALDRPGTPLRSTASAPTEH
;
A
#
# COMPACT_ATOMS: atom_id res chain seq x y z
N MET A 1 16.97 17.72 -0.31
CA MET A 1 16.69 16.28 -0.55
C MET A 1 15.30 16.16 -1.14
N ASN A 2 15.17 15.61 -2.35
CA ASN A 2 13.92 15.60 -3.09
C ASN A 2 13.02 14.42 -2.64
N ILE A 3 12.08 14.69 -1.72
CA ILE A 3 11.15 13.68 -1.19
C ILE A 3 10.01 13.32 -2.16
N TRP A 4 9.81 14.12 -3.21
CA TRP A 4 8.70 13.97 -4.14
C TRP A 4 8.87 12.76 -5.07
N ILE A 5 10.12 12.45 -5.47
CA ILE A 5 10.40 11.28 -6.31
C ILE A 5 10.05 9.97 -5.58
N PRO A 6 10.56 9.71 -4.36
CA PRO A 6 10.14 8.54 -3.58
C PRO A 6 8.62 8.46 -3.35
N ALA A 7 7.96 9.59 -3.07
CA ALA A 7 6.51 9.65 -2.87
C ALA A 7 5.74 9.26 -4.14
N LEU A 8 6.13 9.79 -5.30
CA LEU A 8 5.51 9.45 -6.58
C LEU A 8 5.65 7.95 -6.88
N VAL A 9 6.85 7.38 -6.69
CA VAL A 9 7.08 5.95 -6.93
C VAL A 9 6.24 5.10 -5.97
N ALA A 10 6.11 5.49 -4.71
CA ALA A 10 5.25 4.81 -3.74
C ALA A 10 3.76 4.85 -4.09
N VAL A 11 3.29 5.88 -4.82
CA VAL A 11 1.93 5.95 -5.36
C VAL A 11 1.78 5.04 -6.58
N VAL A 12 2.74 5.10 -7.51
CA VAL A 12 2.72 4.32 -8.76
C VAL A 12 2.79 2.81 -8.49
N VAL A 13 3.38 2.36 -7.39
CA VAL A 13 3.41 0.93 -7.05
C VAL A 13 2.05 0.37 -6.62
N GLN A 14 1.11 1.20 -6.16
CA GLN A 14 -0.14 0.72 -5.56
C GLN A 14 -1.05 -0.05 -6.51
N PRO A 15 -1.28 0.39 -7.77
CA PRO A 15 -2.03 -0.39 -8.74
C PRO A 15 -1.46 -1.78 -8.97
N PHE A 16 -0.13 -1.95 -8.97
CA PHE A 16 0.48 -3.27 -9.14
C PHE A 16 0.17 -4.21 -7.99
N VAL A 17 0.16 -3.70 -6.75
CA VAL A 17 -0.25 -4.49 -5.57
C VAL A 17 -1.71 -4.91 -5.68
N THR A 18 -2.61 -4.01 -6.09
CA THR A 18 -4.02 -4.34 -6.30
C THR A 18 -4.22 -5.35 -7.43
N LEU A 19 -3.54 -5.15 -8.56
CA LEU A 19 -3.60 -6.04 -9.71
C LEU A 19 -3.09 -7.44 -9.35
N ALA A 20 -1.98 -7.54 -8.60
CA ALA A 20 -1.45 -8.81 -8.12
C ALA A 20 -2.45 -9.54 -7.20
N ARG A 21 -3.19 -8.80 -6.36
CA ARG A 21 -4.25 -9.38 -5.50
C ARG A 21 -5.40 -9.97 -6.31
N ILE A 22 -5.89 -9.24 -7.32
CA ILE A 22 -7.07 -9.67 -8.09
C ILE A 22 -6.74 -10.61 -9.24
N ALA A 23 -5.47 -10.71 -9.64
CA ALA A 23 -5.04 -11.52 -10.78
C ALA A 23 -5.47 -12.99 -10.71
N PRO A 24 -5.37 -13.71 -9.56
CA PRO A 24 -5.79 -15.11 -9.50
C PRO A 24 -7.28 -15.30 -9.81
N ASP A 25 -8.14 -14.51 -9.17
CA ASP A 25 -9.59 -14.56 -9.38
C ASP A 25 -9.96 -14.14 -10.81
N TYR A 26 -9.28 -13.12 -11.33
CA TYR A 26 -9.48 -12.64 -12.68
C TYR A 26 -9.12 -13.71 -13.72
N LEU A 27 -7.93 -14.30 -13.62
CA LEU A 27 -7.43 -15.34 -14.54
C LEU A 27 -8.26 -16.63 -14.48
N ALA A 28 -8.91 -16.90 -13.35
CA ALA A 28 -9.81 -18.05 -13.19
C ALA A 28 -11.24 -17.78 -13.71
N SER A 29 -11.58 -16.54 -14.04
CA SER A 29 -12.94 -16.13 -14.43
C SER A 29 -13.03 -15.76 -15.91
N ALA A 30 -14.17 -16.00 -16.54
CA ALA A 30 -14.48 -15.52 -17.89
C ALA A 30 -14.97 -14.06 -17.91
N GLN A 31 -14.71 -13.29 -16.85
CA GLN A 31 -15.26 -11.94 -16.68
C GLN A 31 -14.55 -10.94 -17.62
N PRO A 32 -15.29 -10.01 -18.24
CA PRO A 32 -14.68 -8.98 -19.08
C PRO A 32 -13.92 -7.94 -18.24
N LEU A 33 -12.88 -7.32 -18.82
CA LEU A 33 -12.01 -6.30 -18.20
C LEU A 33 -12.72 -4.97 -17.82
N TYR A 34 -14.06 -4.90 -17.93
CA TYR A 34 -14.80 -3.67 -17.65
C TYR A 34 -14.59 -3.24 -16.18
N GLY A 35 -14.18 -1.98 -15.99
CA GLY A 35 -13.98 -1.38 -14.67
C GLY A 35 -12.55 -1.38 -14.14
N ILE A 36 -11.60 -2.11 -14.75
CA ILE A 36 -10.20 -2.11 -14.29
C ILE A 36 -9.56 -0.72 -14.40
N GLY A 37 -9.85 0.03 -15.47
CA GLY A 37 -9.36 1.40 -15.63
C GLY A 37 -9.82 2.32 -14.49
N PHE A 38 -11.10 2.22 -14.11
CA PHE A 38 -11.66 2.98 -12.99
C PHE A 38 -11.05 2.54 -11.65
N LEU A 39 -10.85 1.23 -11.45
CA LEU A 39 -10.18 0.68 -10.26
C LEU A 39 -8.76 1.24 -10.12
N VAL A 40 -7.96 1.20 -11.19
CA VAL A 40 -6.58 1.72 -11.19
C VAL A 40 -6.58 3.21 -10.85
N LEU A 41 -7.47 3.99 -11.47
CA LEU A 41 -7.59 5.43 -11.19
C LEU A 41 -7.96 5.70 -9.72
N ALA A 42 -8.93 4.96 -9.18
CA ALA A 42 -9.34 5.08 -7.78
C ALA A 42 -8.20 4.72 -6.82
N VAL A 43 -7.47 3.64 -7.10
CA VAL A 43 -6.30 3.23 -6.30
C VAL A 43 -5.21 4.30 -6.32
N VAL A 44 -4.88 4.86 -7.48
CA VAL A 44 -3.89 5.95 -7.59
C VAL A 44 -4.35 7.18 -6.82
N ALA A 45 -5.62 7.58 -6.94
CA ALA A 45 -6.16 8.76 -6.27
C ALA A 45 -6.11 8.61 -4.73
N VAL A 46 -6.57 7.46 -4.21
CA VAL A 46 -6.54 7.17 -2.77
C VAL A 46 -5.10 7.07 -2.28
N ALA A 47 -4.23 6.37 -3.01
CA ALA A 47 -2.81 6.24 -2.68
C ALA A 47 -2.13 7.61 -2.60
N ALA A 48 -2.35 8.48 -3.57
CA ALA A 48 -1.81 9.83 -3.58
C ALA A 48 -2.27 10.62 -2.36
N ALA A 49 -3.57 10.59 -2.05
CA ALA A 49 -4.11 11.27 -0.87
C ALA A 49 -3.47 10.75 0.43
N VAL A 50 -3.40 9.43 0.62
CA VAL A 50 -2.81 8.83 1.83
C VAL A 50 -1.31 9.12 1.95
N VAL A 51 -0.55 9.01 0.86
CA VAL A 51 0.90 9.29 0.86
C VAL A 51 1.17 10.76 1.18
N LEU A 52 0.42 11.68 0.59
CA LEU A 52 0.61 13.12 0.80
C LEU A 52 0.17 13.57 2.20
N LEU A 53 -1.01 13.13 2.64
CA LEU A 53 -1.62 13.61 3.89
C LEU A 53 -1.08 12.89 5.13
N LEU A 54 -0.70 11.63 5.02
CA LEU A 54 -0.26 10.81 6.17
C LEU A 54 1.17 10.32 6.02
N GLY A 55 1.55 9.83 4.83
CA GLY A 55 2.87 9.26 4.58
C GLY A 55 4.03 10.25 4.77
N ILE A 56 3.98 11.39 4.06
CA ILE A 56 5.04 12.41 4.15
C ILE A 56 5.16 12.97 5.58
N PRO A 57 4.07 13.42 6.25
CA PRO A 57 4.17 13.88 7.63
C PRO A 57 4.74 12.83 8.59
N ALA A 58 4.31 11.57 8.48
CA ALA A 58 4.84 10.50 9.32
C ALA A 58 6.34 10.26 9.10
N PHE A 59 6.80 10.28 7.85
CA PHE A 59 8.22 10.19 7.52
C PHE A 59 9.01 11.36 8.12
N LEU A 60 8.52 12.59 7.99
CA LEU A 60 9.19 13.77 8.57
C LEU A 60 9.28 13.68 10.10
N VAL A 61 8.22 13.20 10.75
CA VAL A 61 8.21 12.95 12.21
C VAL A 61 9.23 11.88 12.59
N LEU A 62 9.23 10.72 11.92
CA LEU A 62 10.21 9.65 12.15
C LEU A 62 11.65 10.14 11.97
N ARG A 63 11.89 10.93 10.93
CA ARG A 63 13.21 11.52 10.65
C ARG A 63 13.63 12.52 11.73
N LYS A 64 12.71 13.35 12.23
CA LYS A 64 12.97 14.27 13.36
C LYS A 64 13.44 13.50 14.60
N PHE A 65 12.92 12.30 14.83
CA PHE A 65 13.32 11.42 15.93
C PHE A 65 14.48 10.47 15.62
N ARG A 66 15.15 10.61 14.45
CA ARG A 66 16.23 9.71 13.99
C ARG A 66 15.79 8.23 13.94
N ARG A 67 14.53 7.98 13.62
CA ARG A 67 13.93 6.65 13.40
C ARG A 67 13.60 6.44 11.93
N ASP A 68 14.54 6.80 11.06
CA ASP A 68 14.42 6.71 9.60
C ASP A 68 14.89 5.35 9.04
N GLY A 69 15.04 4.34 9.89
CA GLY A 69 15.33 2.97 9.47
C GLY A 69 14.15 2.29 8.76
N TRP A 70 14.46 1.33 7.88
CA TRP A 70 13.48 0.59 7.09
C TRP A 70 12.37 -0.06 7.93
N MET A 71 12.71 -0.60 9.11
CA MET A 71 11.71 -1.18 10.02
C MET A 71 10.74 -0.12 10.55
N SER A 72 11.24 1.03 10.99
CA SER A 72 10.39 2.09 11.56
C SER A 72 9.44 2.68 10.51
N ILE A 73 9.97 2.93 9.30
CA ILE A 73 9.17 3.41 8.17
C ILE A 73 8.17 2.35 7.71
N GLY A 74 8.60 1.08 7.61
CA GLY A 74 7.77 -0.06 7.24
C GLY A 74 6.59 -0.26 8.21
N THR A 75 6.86 -0.28 9.51
CA THR A 75 5.82 -0.43 10.54
C THR A 75 4.88 0.77 10.55
N ALA A 76 5.38 2.00 10.40
CA ALA A 76 4.51 3.17 10.31
C ALA A 76 3.61 3.11 9.06
N GLY A 77 4.16 2.73 7.91
CA GLY A 77 3.40 2.52 6.68
C GLY A 77 2.32 1.46 6.86
N LEU A 78 2.64 0.32 7.47
CA LEU A 78 1.68 -0.75 7.76
C LEU A 78 0.53 -0.25 8.64
N LEU A 79 0.84 0.42 9.75
CA LEU A 79 -0.18 0.92 10.69
C LEU A 79 -1.07 1.99 10.06
N LEU A 80 -0.47 2.94 9.34
CA LEU A 80 -1.23 3.99 8.64
C LEU A 80 -2.08 3.40 7.53
N GLY A 81 -1.55 2.46 6.74
CA GLY A 81 -2.29 1.78 5.69
C GLY A 81 -3.46 0.99 6.23
N ALA A 82 -3.26 0.23 7.32
CA ALA A 82 -4.29 -0.56 7.98
C ALA A 82 -5.38 0.30 8.65
N SER A 83 -5.07 1.54 9.04
CA SER A 83 -5.94 2.36 9.89
C SER A 83 -7.37 2.57 9.36
N PRO A 84 -7.61 2.89 8.07
CA PRO A 84 -8.98 3.14 7.59
C PRO A 84 -9.83 1.86 7.68
N ALA A 85 -9.25 0.72 7.33
CA ALA A 85 -9.91 -0.58 7.45
C ALA A 85 -10.15 -0.95 8.91
N ALA A 86 -9.17 -0.74 9.79
CA ALA A 86 -9.27 -1.08 11.21
C ALA A 86 -10.35 -0.26 11.95
N LEU A 87 -10.59 0.98 11.53
CA LEU A 87 -11.65 1.83 12.09
C LEU A 87 -13.06 1.40 11.63
N ALA A 88 -13.16 0.66 10.53
CA ALA A 88 -14.40 0.15 9.95
C ALA A 88 -14.84 -1.21 10.54
N TRP A 89 -14.48 -1.49 11.80
CA TRP A 89 -14.79 -2.74 12.48
C TRP A 89 -16.28 -3.16 12.40
N PRO A 90 -16.60 -4.46 12.34
CA PRO A 90 -17.99 -4.93 12.20
C PRO A 90 -18.87 -4.53 13.38
N ARG A 91 -19.94 -3.77 13.14
CA ARG A 91 -20.88 -3.28 14.16
C ARG A 91 -22.25 -3.91 13.99
N ARG A 92 -23.06 -3.93 15.05
CA ARG A 92 -24.46 -4.36 14.94
C ARG A 92 -25.25 -3.36 14.09
N LEU A 93 -26.04 -3.88 13.15
CA LEU A 93 -26.85 -3.10 12.21
C LEU A 93 -28.29 -3.61 12.26
N ALA A 94 -29.17 -2.95 13.01
CA ALA A 94 -30.52 -3.46 13.25
C ALA A 94 -31.28 -3.77 11.94
N GLY A 95 -31.87 -4.97 11.85
CA GLY A 95 -32.63 -5.40 10.68
C GLY A 95 -31.80 -5.71 9.43
N TYR A 96 -30.47 -5.71 9.50
CA TYR A 96 -29.59 -5.95 8.37
C TYR A 96 -29.08 -7.39 8.32
N SER A 97 -29.34 -8.09 7.21
CA SER A 97 -28.74 -9.39 6.91
C SER A 97 -28.04 -9.29 5.56
N ALA A 98 -26.82 -9.82 5.47
CA ALA A 98 -26.00 -9.75 4.27
C ALA A 98 -25.05 -10.94 4.20
N GLY A 99 -24.66 -11.28 2.97
CA GLY A 99 -23.65 -12.29 2.70
C GLY A 99 -22.74 -11.86 1.56
N ARG A 100 -21.62 -12.54 1.42
CA ARG A 100 -20.67 -12.34 0.32
C ARG A 100 -20.11 -13.68 -0.11
N ASN A 101 -19.56 -13.72 -1.31
CA ASN A 101 -18.67 -14.81 -1.68
C ASN A 101 -17.32 -14.59 -0.96
N TRP A 102 -16.84 -15.63 -0.30
CA TRP A 102 -15.52 -15.67 0.32
C TRP A 102 -14.82 -16.97 -0.09
N HIS A 103 -13.70 -16.83 -0.80
CA HIS A 103 -12.92 -17.94 -1.39
C HIS A 103 -13.80 -18.93 -2.17
N GLY A 104 -14.69 -18.40 -3.02
CA GLY A 104 -15.57 -19.20 -3.88
C GLY A 104 -16.84 -19.73 -3.22
N ASN A 105 -17.01 -19.57 -1.90
CA ASN A 105 -18.20 -20.03 -1.18
C ASN A 105 -19.04 -18.86 -0.71
N TYR A 106 -20.37 -18.95 -0.85
CA TYR A 106 -21.26 -17.96 -0.27
C TYR A 106 -21.31 -18.12 1.26
N VAL A 107 -21.06 -17.02 1.98
CA VAL A 107 -21.07 -16.99 3.43
C VAL A 107 -21.88 -15.79 3.94
N GLU A 108 -22.64 -16.01 5.01
CA GLU A 108 -23.37 -14.94 5.68
C GLU A 108 -22.41 -14.13 6.54
N THR A 109 -22.35 -12.82 6.32
CA THR A 109 -21.55 -11.88 7.11
C THR A 109 -22.38 -11.21 8.21
N TYR A 110 -23.68 -11.02 7.97
CA TYR A 110 -24.61 -10.47 8.95
C TYR A 110 -25.90 -11.29 8.98
N VAL A 111 -26.35 -11.65 10.20
CA VAL A 111 -27.63 -12.33 10.45
C VAL A 111 -28.39 -11.56 11.51
N ASN A 112 -29.58 -11.06 11.16
CA ASN A 112 -30.41 -10.25 12.06
C ASN A 112 -29.64 -9.08 12.70
N GLY A 113 -28.76 -8.46 11.92
CA GLY A 113 -27.94 -7.33 12.35
C GLY A 113 -26.73 -7.68 13.20
N ALA A 114 -26.50 -8.95 13.53
CA ALA A 114 -25.30 -9.37 14.24
C ALA A 114 -24.21 -9.80 13.25
N PRO A 115 -22.96 -9.30 13.38
CA PRO A 115 -21.86 -9.77 12.57
C PRO A 115 -21.53 -11.24 12.91
N THR A 116 -21.43 -12.09 11.90
CA THR A 116 -21.03 -13.49 12.05
C THR A 116 -19.51 -13.61 12.20
N ARG A 117 -19.01 -14.83 12.41
CA ARG A 117 -17.56 -15.12 12.36
C ARG A 117 -16.96 -14.73 11.01
N TYR A 118 -17.71 -14.90 9.93
CA TYR A 118 -17.25 -14.58 8.58
C TYR A 118 -17.10 -13.06 8.35
N ALA A 119 -17.91 -12.22 9.00
CA ALA A 119 -17.68 -10.77 8.99
C ALA A 119 -16.35 -10.38 9.66
N TRP A 120 -16.02 -10.99 10.80
CA TRP A 120 -14.77 -10.69 11.51
C TRP A 120 -13.53 -11.14 10.73
N LEU A 121 -13.60 -12.30 10.09
CA LEU A 121 -12.49 -12.81 9.29
C LEU A 121 -12.29 -11.98 8.01
N ALA A 122 -13.37 -11.63 7.31
CA ALA A 122 -13.30 -10.72 6.17
C ALA A 122 -12.74 -9.34 6.56
N TYR A 123 -13.16 -8.81 7.72
CA TYR A 123 -12.59 -7.59 8.28
C TYR A 123 -11.07 -7.72 8.54
N GLY A 124 -10.64 -8.82 9.16
CA GLY A 124 -9.22 -9.07 9.40
C GLY A 124 -8.41 -9.13 8.10
N GLU A 125 -8.96 -9.80 7.08
CA GLU A 125 -8.36 -9.86 5.75
C GLU A 125 -8.22 -8.46 5.13
N ASP A 126 -9.28 -7.65 5.19
CA ASP A 126 -9.26 -6.28 4.67
C ASP A 126 -8.22 -5.41 5.41
N VAL A 127 -8.15 -5.48 6.75
CA VAL A 127 -7.13 -4.78 7.54
C VAL A 127 -5.71 -5.18 7.11
N LEU A 128 -5.47 -6.48 6.92
CA LEU A 128 -4.16 -6.98 6.49
C LEU A 128 -3.81 -6.50 5.08
N TRP A 129 -4.76 -6.52 4.15
CA TRP A 129 -4.53 -6.04 2.78
C TRP A 129 -4.21 -4.55 2.74
N PHE A 130 -4.99 -3.73 3.44
CA PHE A 130 -4.73 -2.29 3.55
C PHE A 130 -3.39 -2.01 4.26
N GLY A 131 -3.06 -2.79 5.28
CA GLY A 131 -1.74 -2.73 5.92
C GLY A 131 -0.59 -3.09 4.97
N LEU A 132 -0.77 -4.12 4.14
CA LEU A 132 0.23 -4.53 3.15
C LEU A 132 0.48 -3.44 2.10
N HIS A 133 -0.57 -2.77 1.63
CA HIS A 133 -0.45 -1.59 0.75
C HIS A 133 0.45 -0.51 1.38
N GLY A 134 0.17 -0.15 2.63
CA GLY A 134 0.97 0.82 3.37
C GLY A 134 2.41 0.38 3.62
N LEU A 135 2.62 -0.89 3.97
CA LEU A 135 3.96 -1.47 4.14
C LEU A 135 4.77 -1.36 2.84
N LEU A 136 4.24 -1.87 1.73
CA LEU A 136 4.94 -1.85 0.44
C LEU A 136 5.20 -0.42 -0.05
N ALA A 137 4.22 0.49 0.09
CA ALA A 137 4.40 1.90 -0.23
C ALA A 137 5.61 2.49 0.51
N SER A 138 5.66 2.26 1.82
CA SER A 138 6.68 2.84 2.71
C SER A 138 8.07 2.24 2.49
N LEU A 139 8.16 0.94 2.18
CA LEU A 139 9.42 0.28 1.85
C LEU A 139 9.97 0.73 0.49
N VAL A 140 9.10 0.86 -0.51
CA VAL A 140 9.48 1.42 -1.83
C VAL A 140 9.92 2.87 -1.68
N PHE A 141 9.16 3.68 -0.93
CA PHE A 141 9.56 5.04 -0.59
C PHE A 141 10.95 5.06 0.05
N TYR A 142 11.19 4.23 1.09
CA TYR A 142 12.47 4.17 1.78
C TYR A 142 13.61 3.77 0.84
N ALA A 143 13.42 2.76 0.00
CA ALA A 143 14.45 2.29 -0.93
C ALA A 143 14.86 3.38 -1.93
N VAL A 144 13.88 4.04 -2.56
CA VAL A 144 14.13 5.13 -3.51
C VAL A 144 14.76 6.33 -2.81
N TRP A 145 14.23 6.71 -1.64
CA TRP A 145 14.78 7.78 -0.83
C TRP A 145 16.25 7.52 -0.48
N ARG A 146 16.57 6.32 0.02
CA ARG A 146 17.92 5.95 0.42
C ARG A 146 18.88 5.86 -0.76
N ALA A 147 18.39 5.45 -1.94
CA ALA A 147 19.19 5.45 -3.16
C ALA A 147 19.58 6.87 -3.60
N LEU A 148 18.64 7.82 -3.50
CA LEU A 148 18.88 9.23 -3.85
C LEU A 148 19.72 9.99 -2.80
N ASP A 149 19.69 9.55 -1.55
CA ASP A 149 20.43 10.17 -0.44
C ASP A 149 21.90 9.70 -0.35
N ARG A 150 22.29 8.66 -1.08
CA ARG A 150 23.70 8.23 -1.16
C ARG A 150 24.51 9.29 -1.90
N PRO A 151 25.55 9.89 -1.29
CA PRO A 151 26.47 10.78 -2.00
C PRO A 151 27.10 10.00 -3.16
N GLY A 152 27.05 10.57 -4.36
CA GLY A 152 27.42 9.89 -5.59
C GLY A 152 28.76 9.19 -5.48
N THR A 153 28.79 7.91 -5.87
CA THR A 153 30.00 7.30 -6.39
C THR A 153 30.52 8.25 -7.47
N PRO A 154 31.71 8.85 -7.33
CA PRO A 154 32.23 9.71 -8.38
C PRO A 154 32.27 8.87 -9.66
N LEU A 155 31.66 9.38 -10.73
CA LEU A 155 31.92 8.87 -12.07
C LEU A 155 33.43 8.97 -12.25
N ARG A 156 34.11 7.82 -12.16
CA ARG A 156 35.55 7.72 -12.30
C ARG A 156 35.85 8.21 -13.71
N SER A 157 36.20 9.48 -13.83
CA SER A 157 36.66 10.09 -15.06
C SER A 157 37.92 9.33 -15.46
N THR A 158 37.77 8.37 -16.36
CA THR A 158 38.87 7.71 -17.06
C THR A 158 39.46 8.70 -18.05
N ALA A 159 40.09 9.75 -17.53
CA ALA A 159 41.00 10.61 -18.25
C ALA A 159 42.42 10.29 -17.76
N SER A 160 42.87 9.07 -18.01
CA SER A 160 44.30 8.78 -18.05
C SER A 160 44.76 9.07 -19.47
N ALA A 161 45.18 10.31 -19.72
CA ALA A 161 46.10 10.58 -20.83
C ALA A 161 47.49 10.19 -20.32
N PRO A 162 48.16 9.18 -20.91
CA PRO A 162 49.58 9.00 -20.69
C PRO A 162 50.33 10.10 -21.45
N THR A 163 51.02 10.95 -20.71
CA THR A 163 52.06 11.84 -21.21
C THR A 163 53.19 11.01 -21.80
N GLU A 164 53.52 11.29 -23.05
CA GLU A 164 54.71 10.82 -23.76
C GLU A 164 55.98 11.33 -23.06
N HIS A 165 56.95 10.44 -22.86
CA HIS A 165 58.38 10.74 -22.69
C HIS A 165 59.22 9.61 -23.27
#